data_AF-A0A7W7YN58-F1
#
_entry.id   AF-A0A7W7YN58-F1
#
_cell.length_a   1.000
_cell.length_b   1.000
_cell.length_c   1.000
_cell.angle_alpha   90.00
_cell.angle_beta   90.00
_cell.angle_gamma   90.00
#
_symmetry.space_group_name_H-M   'P 1'
#
loop_
_entity.id
_entity.type
_entity.pdbx_description
1 polymer ?
#
loop_
_entity_poly.entity_id
_entity_poly.type
_entity_poly.pdbx_seq_one_letter_code
_entity_poly.pdbx_strand_id
1 'polypeptide(L)'
;MMSPHSSKAATKLAFFSFIGLTMALFSCKRLEEREPITESRELSQYARKQLVDIRSADRFYDQEAPAEDPNAPQQHPLVWVTPEGWSEKPSSQMRLIDFSFGPNGEGECYLSALPGPAGGLAANINRWRSQIGASSLTDEEIDKLPRKNFLGGPAHFVSVDGSFKGMGDAASAKQDYRLLGLIHQASELTLFIKMTGPKALIEENAAKFDAFCQSVQFRKKAEKIPSH
;
A
#
# COMPACT_ATOMS: atom_id res chain seq x y z
N MET A 1 -17.78 50.57 7.89
CA MET A 1 -16.64 50.92 8.77
C MET A 1 -17.19 51.69 9.95
N MET A 2 -17.39 51.03 11.10
CA MET A 2 -17.93 51.67 12.31
C MET A 2 -17.01 51.41 13.49
N SER A 3 -16.42 52.51 13.94
CA SER A 3 -16.00 52.87 15.30
C SER A 3 -15.82 54.40 15.23
N PRO A 4 -16.10 55.19 16.27
CA PRO A 4 -15.56 54.94 17.60
C PRO A 4 -16.38 55.41 18.83
N HIS A 5 -15.89 54.96 19.99
CA HIS A 5 -15.69 55.67 21.27
C HIS A 5 -16.84 56.01 22.24
N SER A 6 -16.70 55.37 23.42
CA SER A 6 -16.58 55.98 24.77
C SER A 6 -17.86 56.41 25.50
N SER A 7 -18.05 55.88 26.72
CA SER A 7 -18.10 56.70 27.96
C SER A 7 -18.40 55.87 29.22
N LYS A 8 -17.88 56.40 30.35
CA LYS A 8 -18.24 56.24 31.78
C LYS A 8 -17.56 55.10 32.56
N ALA A 9 -17.11 55.22 33.81
CA ALA A 9 -16.69 56.28 34.75
C ALA A 9 -16.80 55.63 36.15
N ALA A 10 -15.79 55.71 37.01
CA ALA A 10 -15.98 55.82 38.46
C ALA A 10 -14.65 56.05 39.21
N THR A 11 -14.67 57.13 39.98
CA THR A 11 -13.64 57.76 40.79
C THR A 11 -13.56 57.15 42.21
N LYS A 12 -12.38 57.12 42.83
CA LYS A 12 -12.04 57.60 44.21
C LYS A 12 -10.67 57.02 44.64
N LEU A 13 -9.68 57.88 44.91
CA LEU A 13 -9.20 58.30 46.25
C LEU A 13 -8.57 57.12 47.05
N ALA A 14 -7.46 57.21 47.76
CA ALA A 14 -6.42 58.20 47.96
C ALA A 14 -5.49 57.64 49.08
N PHE A 15 -4.21 57.99 49.02
CA PHE A 15 -3.35 58.36 50.15
C PHE A 15 -2.59 57.32 51.03
N PHE A 16 -1.30 57.67 51.20
CA PHE A 16 -0.30 57.36 52.23
C PHE A 16 0.27 55.94 52.28
N SER A 17 1.52 55.66 52.62
CA SER A 17 2.82 56.36 52.68
C SER A 17 3.76 55.39 53.42
N PHE A 18 5.04 55.40 53.06
CA PHE A 18 6.19 55.12 53.93
C PHE A 18 6.72 53.68 54.15
N ILE A 19 8.04 53.61 53.89
CA ILE A 19 9.10 52.80 54.52
C ILE A 19 9.33 51.38 53.97
N GLY A 20 10.52 51.20 53.40
CA GLY A 20 11.09 49.90 53.05
C GLY A 20 11.74 49.17 54.23
N LEU A 21 11.93 47.86 54.07
CA LEU A 21 12.86 47.06 54.85
C LEU A 21 13.27 45.82 54.03
N THR A 22 14.57 45.56 54.03
CA THR A 22 15.31 44.48 53.37
C THR A 22 15.25 43.15 54.15
N MET A 23 15.64 42.04 53.46
CA MET A 23 15.90 40.66 53.94
C MET A 23 14.65 39.77 54.19
N ALA A 24 14.62 38.46 53.90
CA ALA A 24 15.69 37.47 53.79
C ALA A 24 15.30 36.30 52.84
N LEU A 25 16.29 35.83 52.08
CA LEU A 25 16.30 34.52 51.42
C LEU A 25 16.45 33.43 52.49
N PHE A 26 15.49 32.51 52.63
CA PHE A 26 15.77 31.14 53.07
C PHE A 26 14.82 30.16 52.35
N SER A 27 15.38 29.59 51.29
CA SER A 27 14.90 28.43 50.55
C SER A 27 14.58 27.27 51.51
N CYS A 28 13.37 26.75 51.43
CA CYS A 28 12.98 25.54 52.16
C CYS A 28 13.75 24.33 51.61
N LYS A 29 14.65 23.84 52.47
CA LYS A 29 15.18 22.46 52.63
C LYS A 29 14.96 21.47 51.47
N ARG A 30 16.08 21.08 50.86
CA ARG A 30 16.26 19.86 50.06
C ARG A 30 15.87 18.63 50.91
N LEU A 31 14.92 17.83 50.42
CA LEU A 31 14.58 16.53 51.00
C LEU A 31 15.77 15.58 50.83
N GLU A 32 16.35 15.16 51.94
CA GLU A 32 17.53 14.29 52.03
C GLU A 32 17.18 13.00 52.78
N GLU A 33 15.93 12.54 52.65
CA GLU A 33 15.41 11.35 53.32
C GLU A 33 15.32 10.21 52.30
N ARG A 34 16.18 9.20 52.46
CA ARG A 34 16.15 7.96 51.67
C ARG A 34 15.21 6.98 52.35
N GLU A 35 14.02 6.81 51.78
CA GLU A 35 13.10 5.72 52.14
C GLU A 35 13.71 4.37 51.68
N PRO A 36 13.90 3.38 52.58
CA PRO A 36 14.34 2.06 52.16
C PRO A 36 13.20 1.33 51.44
N ILE A 37 13.43 0.97 50.18
CA ILE A 37 12.52 0.15 49.38
C ILE A 37 12.38 -1.22 50.07
N THR A 38 11.27 -1.45 50.75
CA THR A 38 11.03 -2.69 51.52
C THR A 38 10.04 -3.63 50.81
N GLU A 39 9.44 -3.22 49.68
CA GLU A 39 8.59 -4.10 48.89
C GLU A 39 9.39 -4.88 47.86
N SER A 40 9.53 -6.18 48.13
CA SER A 40 10.03 -7.16 47.17
C SER A 40 8.84 -7.71 46.38
N ARG A 41 8.75 -7.38 45.10
CA ARG A 41 7.73 -7.93 44.20
C ARG A 41 7.94 -9.43 44.03
N GLU A 42 6.89 -10.23 44.28
CA GLU A 42 6.92 -11.65 43.93
C GLU A 42 7.08 -11.84 42.42
N LEU A 43 8.09 -12.62 42.04
CA LEU A 43 8.36 -12.96 40.66
C LEU A 43 7.27 -13.92 40.16
N SER A 44 6.48 -13.44 39.20
CA SER A 44 5.53 -14.27 38.45
C SER A 44 6.22 -15.51 37.90
N GLN A 45 5.61 -16.67 38.13
CA GLN A 45 5.98 -17.99 37.61
C GLN A 45 6.09 -18.08 36.06
N TYR A 46 5.67 -17.04 35.33
CA TYR A 46 5.88 -16.91 33.88
C TYR A 46 7.18 -16.16 33.52
N ALA A 47 8.03 -15.86 34.50
CA ALA A 47 9.35 -15.28 34.23
C ALA A 47 10.20 -16.27 33.42
N ARG A 48 10.44 -15.92 32.15
CA ARG A 48 11.34 -16.64 31.25
C ARG A 48 12.68 -16.84 31.95
N LYS A 49 13.18 -18.09 32.02
CA LYS A 49 14.47 -18.43 32.62
C LYS A 49 15.54 -17.48 32.09
N GLN A 50 16.04 -16.60 32.94
CA GLN A 50 17.08 -15.66 32.55
C GLN A 50 18.34 -16.45 32.24
N LEU A 51 18.75 -16.43 30.97
CA LEU A 51 20.04 -16.95 30.56
C LEU A 51 21.08 -15.96 31.10
N VAL A 52 21.86 -16.40 32.09
CA VAL A 52 22.78 -15.53 32.83
C VAL A 52 24.00 -15.12 31.97
N ASP A 53 24.19 -15.80 30.84
CA ASP A 53 25.39 -15.70 30.00
C ASP A 53 25.09 -15.24 28.55
N ILE A 54 24.14 -14.31 28.40
CA ILE A 54 23.90 -13.62 27.11
C ILE A 54 24.75 -12.36 27.05
N ARG A 55 25.40 -12.13 25.90
CA ARG A 55 26.17 -10.91 25.64
C ARG A 55 25.25 -9.70 25.69
N SER A 56 25.78 -8.55 26.09
CA SER A 56 25.02 -7.30 26.23
C SER A 56 24.21 -6.95 24.98
N ALA A 57 24.76 -7.22 23.78
CA ALA A 57 24.10 -6.96 22.51
C ALA A 57 22.77 -7.74 22.32
N ASP A 58 22.70 -8.99 22.80
CA ASP A 58 21.47 -9.79 22.73
C ASP A 58 20.44 -9.35 23.78
N ARG A 59 20.93 -8.77 24.89
CA ARG A 59 20.10 -8.31 26.01
C ARG A 59 19.42 -6.96 25.72
N PHE A 60 20.07 -6.10 24.92
CA PHE A 60 19.56 -4.77 24.55
C PHE A 60 18.90 -4.72 23.15
N TYR A 61 18.71 -5.87 22.48
CA TYR A 61 18.26 -5.93 21.09
C TYR A 61 19.19 -5.18 20.11
N ASP A 62 20.49 -5.14 20.39
CA ASP A 62 21.52 -4.65 19.45
C ASP A 62 21.90 -5.73 18.41
N GLN A 63 21.24 -6.89 18.40
CA GLN A 63 21.17 -7.70 17.18
C GLN A 63 20.31 -6.94 16.18
N GLU A 64 20.95 -6.00 15.47
CA GLU A 64 20.54 -5.64 14.13
C GLU A 64 20.28 -6.96 13.40
N ALA A 65 19.01 -7.24 13.06
CA ALA A 65 18.70 -8.23 12.05
C ALA A 65 19.70 -7.99 10.91
N PRO A 66 20.42 -9.01 10.41
CA PRO A 66 21.55 -8.80 9.50
C PRO A 66 21.08 -7.82 8.44
N ALA A 67 21.70 -6.63 8.44
CA ALA A 67 21.27 -5.52 7.61
C ALA A 67 21.12 -6.07 6.20
N GLU A 68 19.87 -6.13 5.71
CA GLU A 68 19.63 -6.43 4.31
C GLU A 68 20.47 -5.39 3.56
N ASP A 69 21.46 -5.84 2.79
CA ASP A 69 22.32 -4.93 2.03
C ASP A 69 21.40 -3.99 1.27
N PRO A 70 21.38 -2.68 1.58
CA PRO A 70 20.49 -1.74 0.93
C PRO A 70 20.77 -1.62 -0.58
N ASN A 71 21.90 -2.17 -1.04
CA ASN A 71 22.29 -2.28 -2.45
C ASN A 71 22.13 -3.69 -3.04
N ALA A 72 21.65 -4.69 -2.29
CA ALA A 72 21.31 -5.98 -2.88
C ALA A 72 20.19 -5.75 -3.91
N PRO A 73 20.33 -6.26 -5.16
CA PRO A 73 19.27 -6.13 -6.14
C PRO A 73 17.99 -6.77 -5.58
N GLN A 74 16.98 -5.94 -5.28
CA GLN A 74 15.69 -6.46 -4.85
C GLN A 74 15.11 -7.28 -6.00
N GLN A 75 15.19 -8.61 -5.86
CA GLN A 75 14.65 -9.50 -6.87
C GLN A 75 13.14 -9.36 -6.91
N HIS A 76 12.58 -9.34 -8.13
CA HIS A 76 11.14 -9.26 -8.29
C HIS A 76 10.44 -10.44 -7.57
N PRO A 77 9.37 -10.17 -6.78
CA PRO A 77 8.71 -11.18 -5.95
C PRO A 77 7.94 -12.24 -6.76
N LEU A 78 7.63 -11.93 -8.02
CA LEU A 78 7.03 -12.86 -8.98
C LEU A 78 8.07 -13.40 -9.96
N VAL A 79 7.78 -14.56 -10.52
CA VAL A 79 8.40 -15.14 -11.70
C VAL A 79 7.31 -15.38 -12.75
N TRP A 80 7.63 -15.19 -14.02
CA TRP A 80 6.69 -15.34 -15.14
C TRP A 80 7.45 -15.73 -16.41
N VAL A 81 6.70 -16.11 -17.44
CA VAL A 81 7.22 -16.31 -18.80
C VAL A 81 6.64 -15.22 -19.68
N THR A 82 7.53 -14.46 -20.32
CA THR A 82 7.14 -13.40 -21.26
C THR A 82 6.67 -14.03 -22.58
N PRO A 83 5.44 -13.77 -23.02
CA PRO A 83 4.95 -14.33 -24.27
C PRO A 83 5.76 -13.89 -25.48
N GLU A 84 5.84 -14.77 -26.48
CA GLU A 84 6.54 -14.47 -27.73
C GLU A 84 5.97 -13.23 -28.42
N GLY A 85 6.84 -12.31 -28.82
CA GLY A 85 6.47 -11.05 -29.48
C GLY A 85 6.00 -9.95 -28.54
N TRP A 86 6.09 -10.17 -27.21
CA TRP A 86 5.86 -9.12 -26.21
C TRP A 86 7.19 -8.56 -25.73
N SER A 87 7.20 -7.26 -25.45
CA SER A 87 8.36 -6.53 -24.94
C SER A 87 8.07 -6.04 -23.53
N GLU A 88 8.96 -6.37 -22.59
CA GLU A 88 8.92 -5.86 -21.22
C GLU A 88 9.25 -4.37 -21.16
N LYS A 89 8.45 -3.63 -20.40
CA LYS A 89 8.71 -2.24 -20.03
C LYS A 89 9.20 -2.18 -18.58
N PRO A 90 9.88 -1.09 -18.19
CA PRO A 90 10.25 -0.88 -16.79
C PRO A 90 9.03 -0.96 -15.87
N SER A 91 9.07 -1.86 -14.90
CA SER A 91 8.05 -1.97 -13.84
C SER A 91 8.03 -0.69 -13.00
N SER A 92 6.87 -0.34 -12.45
CA SER A 92 6.71 0.77 -11.50
C SER A 92 6.14 0.25 -10.17
N GLN A 93 6.12 1.08 -9.12
CA GLN A 93 5.54 0.68 -7.83
C GLN A 93 4.08 0.18 -7.94
N MET A 94 3.33 0.66 -8.93
CA MET A 94 1.94 0.24 -9.15
C MET A 94 1.78 -0.89 -10.17
N ARG A 95 2.71 -1.03 -11.13
CA ARG A 95 2.69 -2.07 -12.17
C ARG A 95 3.90 -2.99 -11.98
N LEU A 96 3.65 -4.14 -11.35
CA LEU A 96 4.66 -5.17 -11.09
C LEU A 96 5.24 -5.72 -12.40
N ILE A 97 4.39 -5.95 -13.39
CA ILE A 97 4.79 -6.42 -14.72
C ILE A 97 4.11 -5.52 -15.74
N ASP A 98 4.83 -5.07 -16.77
CA ASP A 98 4.31 -4.20 -17.82
C ASP A 98 4.90 -4.63 -19.17
N PHE A 99 4.02 -4.83 -20.15
CA PHE A 99 4.38 -5.24 -21.50
C PHE A 99 3.74 -4.33 -22.55
N SER A 100 4.43 -4.19 -23.68
CA SER A 100 3.83 -3.81 -24.96
C SER A 100 3.93 -4.93 -25.98
N PHE A 101 2.98 -4.96 -26.91
CA PHE A 101 2.99 -5.87 -28.05
C PHE A 101 2.28 -5.23 -29.25
N GLY A 102 2.39 -5.88 -30.41
CA GLY A 102 1.95 -5.33 -31.70
C GLY A 102 3.07 -4.58 -32.41
N PRO A 103 2.96 -4.41 -33.74
CA PRO A 103 4.01 -3.87 -34.59
C PRO A 103 4.44 -2.44 -34.21
N ASN A 104 3.54 -1.66 -33.62
CA ASN A 104 3.77 -0.28 -33.18
C ASN A 104 3.64 -0.12 -31.64
N GLY A 105 3.58 -1.23 -30.88
CA GLY A 105 3.36 -1.19 -29.43
C GLY A 105 1.97 -0.71 -29.01
N GLU A 106 0.96 -0.87 -29.89
CA GLU A 106 -0.41 -0.43 -29.67
C GLU A 106 -1.22 -1.32 -28.72
N GLY A 107 -0.70 -2.51 -28.40
CA GLY A 107 -1.18 -3.40 -27.34
C GLY A 107 -0.38 -3.21 -26.05
N GLU A 108 -1.07 -3.19 -24.92
CA GLU A 108 -0.48 -3.13 -23.58
C GLU A 108 -1.05 -4.27 -22.73
N CYS A 109 -0.20 -4.92 -21.93
CA CYS A 109 -0.61 -5.85 -20.88
C CYS A 109 0.19 -5.59 -19.62
N TYR A 110 -0.48 -5.41 -18.47
CA TYR A 110 0.21 -5.20 -17.20
C TYR A 110 -0.45 -5.96 -16.05
N LEU A 111 0.35 -6.32 -15.05
CA LEU A 111 -0.07 -6.80 -13.74
C LEU A 111 0.21 -5.72 -12.70
N SER A 112 -0.84 -5.31 -11.98
CA SER A 112 -0.77 -4.38 -10.86
C SER A 112 -1.31 -5.00 -9.59
N ALA A 113 -0.80 -4.52 -8.46
CA ALA A 113 -1.16 -4.99 -7.13
C ALA A 113 -1.56 -3.79 -6.28
N LEU A 114 -2.76 -3.81 -5.69
CA LEU A 114 -3.24 -2.76 -4.79
C LEU A 114 -3.61 -3.37 -3.44
N PRO A 115 -3.31 -2.69 -2.32
CA PRO A 115 -3.61 -3.19 -0.98
C PRO A 115 -5.12 -3.27 -0.72
N GLY A 116 -5.51 -4.28 0.05
CA GLY A 116 -6.89 -4.53 0.45
C GLY A 116 -7.85 -4.73 -0.72
N PRO A 117 -9.13 -4.32 -0.58
CA PRO A 117 -10.15 -4.55 -1.60
C PRO A 117 -10.04 -3.61 -2.80
N ALA A 118 -9.13 -2.62 -2.78
CA ALA A 118 -8.86 -1.72 -3.90
C ALA A 118 -10.11 -1.07 -4.53
N GLY A 119 -11.06 -0.64 -3.69
CA GLY A 119 -12.33 -0.04 -4.13
C GLY A 119 -13.45 -1.04 -4.46
N GLY A 120 -13.20 -2.35 -4.35
CA GLY A 120 -14.17 -3.42 -4.53
C GLY A 120 -14.33 -3.90 -5.98
N LEU A 121 -14.63 -5.18 -6.16
CA LEU A 121 -14.74 -5.84 -7.46
C LEU A 121 -15.64 -5.08 -8.45
N ALA A 122 -16.88 -4.79 -8.07
CA ALA A 122 -17.86 -4.16 -8.95
C ALA A 122 -17.45 -2.77 -9.44
N ALA A 123 -16.91 -1.93 -8.54
CA ALA A 123 -16.42 -0.60 -8.90
C ALA A 123 -15.25 -0.68 -9.89
N ASN A 124 -14.34 -1.65 -9.70
CA ASN A 124 -13.20 -1.86 -10.60
C ASN A 124 -13.64 -2.33 -12.00
N ILE A 125 -14.56 -3.31 -12.07
CA ILE A 125 -15.11 -3.81 -13.34
C ILE A 125 -15.83 -2.68 -14.09
N ASN A 126 -16.70 -1.95 -13.41
CA ASN A 126 -17.47 -0.87 -14.03
C ASN A 126 -16.57 0.30 -14.46
N ARG A 127 -15.47 0.56 -13.75
CA ARG A 127 -14.45 1.51 -14.20
C ARG A 127 -13.74 1.06 -15.48
N TRP A 128 -13.41 -0.22 -15.63
CA TRP A 128 -12.83 -0.72 -16.88
C TRP A 128 -13.82 -0.68 -18.04
N ARG A 129 -15.10 -0.98 -17.77
CA ARG A 129 -16.17 -0.89 -18.77
C ARG A 129 -16.38 0.54 -19.25
N SER A 130 -16.36 1.52 -18.34
CA SER A 130 -16.47 2.93 -18.74
C SER A 130 -15.28 3.43 -19.56
N GLN A 131 -14.05 2.93 -19.28
CA GLN A 131 -12.87 3.21 -20.10
C GLN A 131 -13.02 2.76 -21.56
N ILE A 132 -13.84 1.74 -21.83
CA ILE A 132 -14.10 1.25 -23.19
C ILE A 132 -15.49 1.67 -23.72
N GLY A 133 -16.18 2.57 -23.01
CA GLY A 133 -17.50 3.08 -23.41
C GLY A 133 -18.65 2.10 -23.21
N ALA A 134 -18.46 1.03 -22.45
CA ALA A 134 -19.51 0.06 -22.15
C ALA A 134 -20.34 0.44 -20.91
N SER A 135 -21.62 0.07 -20.91
CA SER A 135 -22.53 0.26 -19.78
C SER A 135 -22.07 -0.52 -18.54
N SER A 136 -22.30 0.02 -17.35
CA SER A 136 -22.04 -0.69 -16.08
C SER A 136 -22.86 -1.98 -15.96
N LEU A 137 -22.29 -2.96 -15.27
CA LEU A 137 -22.97 -4.18 -14.85
C LEU A 137 -23.51 -4.03 -13.42
N THR A 138 -24.59 -4.76 -13.13
CA THR A 138 -25.07 -4.99 -11.76
C THR A 138 -24.23 -6.07 -11.06
N ASP A 139 -24.38 -6.18 -9.74
CA ASP A 139 -23.65 -7.20 -8.96
C ASP A 139 -24.03 -8.62 -9.41
N GLU A 140 -25.30 -8.87 -9.74
CA GLU A 140 -25.77 -10.17 -10.24
C GLU A 140 -25.20 -10.53 -11.61
N GLU A 141 -24.92 -9.54 -12.45
CA GLU A 141 -24.27 -9.73 -13.74
C GLU A 141 -22.76 -9.99 -13.56
N ILE A 142 -22.13 -9.31 -12.60
CA ILE A 142 -20.72 -9.51 -12.24
C ILE A 142 -20.50 -10.93 -11.70
N ASP A 143 -21.41 -11.43 -10.86
CA ASP A 143 -21.30 -12.77 -10.29
C ASP A 143 -21.34 -13.89 -11.33
N LYS A 144 -21.96 -13.62 -12.47
CA LYS A 144 -22.06 -14.52 -13.63
C LYS A 144 -20.86 -14.43 -14.57
N LEU A 145 -19.94 -13.48 -14.36
CA LEU A 145 -18.74 -13.40 -15.19
C LEU A 145 -17.90 -14.67 -15.07
N PRO A 146 -17.25 -15.10 -16.15
CA PRO A 146 -16.36 -16.26 -16.12
C PRO A 146 -15.27 -16.09 -15.06
N ARG A 147 -14.86 -17.19 -14.44
CA ARG A 147 -13.75 -17.21 -13.49
C ARG A 147 -12.60 -18.02 -14.05
N LYS A 148 -11.37 -17.53 -13.88
CA LYS A 148 -10.13 -18.24 -14.22
C LYS A 148 -9.30 -18.40 -12.95
N ASN A 149 -8.51 -19.47 -12.87
CA ASN A 149 -7.57 -19.63 -11.77
C ASN A 149 -6.36 -18.71 -11.97
N PHE A 150 -5.99 -17.95 -10.96
CA PHE A 150 -4.82 -17.06 -10.98
C PHE A 150 -4.17 -17.06 -9.59
N LEU A 151 -2.86 -17.34 -9.53
CA LEU A 151 -2.08 -17.43 -8.29
C LEU A 151 -2.74 -18.28 -7.18
N GLY A 152 -3.41 -19.37 -7.57
CA GLY A 152 -3.99 -20.34 -6.64
C GLY A 152 -5.43 -20.03 -6.20
N GLY A 153 -6.08 -19.00 -6.74
CA GLY A 153 -7.49 -18.73 -6.46
C GLY A 153 -8.30 -18.26 -7.67
N PRO A 154 -9.63 -18.18 -7.53
CA PRO A 154 -10.50 -17.71 -8.60
C PRO A 154 -10.32 -16.21 -8.83
N ALA A 155 -10.30 -15.81 -10.10
CA ALA A 155 -10.25 -14.42 -10.54
C ALA A 155 -11.37 -14.17 -11.55
N HIS A 156 -12.06 -13.03 -11.43
CA HIS A 156 -13.12 -12.66 -12.37
C HIS A 156 -12.51 -12.21 -13.68
N PHE A 157 -12.94 -12.84 -14.77
CA PHE A 157 -12.50 -12.53 -16.12
C PHE A 157 -13.47 -11.55 -16.78
N VAL A 158 -12.91 -10.46 -17.30
CA VAL A 158 -13.64 -9.42 -18.02
C VAL A 158 -13.17 -9.41 -19.46
N SER A 159 -14.10 -9.44 -20.40
CA SER A 159 -13.86 -9.25 -21.82
C SER A 159 -14.90 -8.27 -22.35
N VAL A 160 -14.45 -7.14 -22.89
CA VAL A 160 -15.35 -6.08 -23.36
C VAL A 160 -14.77 -5.39 -24.59
N ASP A 161 -15.64 -5.10 -25.55
CA ASP A 161 -15.33 -4.39 -26.79
C ASP A 161 -15.88 -2.97 -26.71
N GLY A 162 -15.24 -2.06 -27.42
CA GLY A 162 -15.75 -0.70 -27.57
C GLY A 162 -14.68 0.33 -27.90
N SER A 163 -14.95 1.57 -27.52
CA SER A 163 -14.08 2.72 -27.80
C SER A 163 -13.24 3.02 -26.58
N PHE A 164 -11.94 2.78 -26.67
CA PHE A 164 -11.02 2.99 -25.54
C PHE A 164 -10.66 4.46 -25.36
N LYS A 165 -11.02 5.00 -24.20
CA LYS A 165 -10.62 6.29 -23.67
C LYS A 165 -9.47 6.07 -22.70
N GLY A 166 -8.25 6.39 -23.15
CA GLY A 166 -7.06 6.40 -22.30
C GLY A 166 -7.06 7.60 -21.34
N MET A 167 -5.87 8.08 -20.96
CA MET A 167 -5.73 9.32 -20.17
C MET A 167 -5.91 10.61 -21.01
N GLY A 168 -6.26 10.51 -22.29
CA GLY A 168 -6.50 11.64 -23.18
C GLY A 168 -7.98 12.05 -23.23
N ASP A 169 -8.28 13.15 -23.92
CA ASP A 169 -9.64 13.67 -24.07
C ASP A 169 -10.58 12.66 -24.74
N ALA A 170 -11.86 12.70 -24.41
CA ALA A 170 -12.86 11.78 -24.95
C ALA A 170 -12.98 11.81 -26.49
N ALA A 171 -12.56 12.90 -27.13
CA ALA A 171 -12.50 13.05 -28.58
C ALA A 171 -11.38 12.21 -29.24
N SER A 172 -10.39 11.76 -28.46
CA SER A 172 -9.28 10.90 -28.91
C SER A 172 -9.54 9.41 -28.68
N ALA A 173 -10.79 9.03 -28.40
CA ALA A 173 -11.16 7.65 -28.13
C ALA A 173 -10.84 6.74 -29.34
N LYS A 174 -10.04 5.70 -29.09
CA LYS A 174 -9.64 4.76 -30.12
C LYS A 174 -10.75 3.74 -30.35
N GLN A 175 -11.23 3.65 -31.59
CA GLN A 175 -12.32 2.76 -31.98
C GLN A 175 -11.82 1.32 -32.17
N ASP A 176 -12.73 0.36 -32.10
CA ASP A 176 -12.46 -1.08 -32.29
C ASP A 176 -11.37 -1.61 -31.36
N TYR A 177 -11.44 -1.22 -30.09
CA TYR A 177 -10.57 -1.75 -29.04
C TYR A 177 -11.27 -2.87 -28.27
N ARG A 178 -10.44 -3.73 -27.67
CA ARG A 178 -10.87 -4.73 -26.69
C ARG A 178 -10.06 -4.58 -25.41
N LEU A 179 -10.72 -4.79 -24.28
CA LEU A 179 -10.10 -4.93 -22.97
C LEU A 179 -10.37 -6.34 -22.46
N LEU A 180 -9.29 -7.06 -22.19
CA LEU A 180 -9.32 -8.29 -21.38
C LEU A 180 -8.77 -7.98 -20.00
N GLY A 181 -9.35 -8.57 -18.97
CA GLY A 181 -8.86 -8.36 -17.62
C GLY A 181 -9.15 -9.51 -16.68
N LEU A 182 -8.31 -9.65 -15.67
CA LEU A 182 -8.49 -10.55 -14.55
C LEU A 182 -8.37 -9.77 -13.26
N ILE A 183 -9.35 -9.94 -12.37
CA ILE A 183 -9.35 -9.37 -11.02
C ILE A 183 -9.38 -10.50 -10.01
N HIS A 184 -8.26 -10.65 -9.30
CA HIS A 184 -8.14 -11.59 -8.19
C HIS A 184 -8.15 -10.80 -6.89
N GLN A 185 -9.25 -10.87 -6.15
CA GLN A 185 -9.42 -10.16 -4.88
C GLN A 185 -9.09 -11.12 -3.73
N ALA A 186 -7.97 -10.88 -3.04
CA ALA A 186 -7.64 -11.53 -1.78
C ALA A 186 -7.87 -10.56 -0.60
N SER A 187 -7.75 -11.05 0.63
CA SER A 187 -8.00 -10.25 1.85
C SER A 187 -7.02 -9.08 1.99
N GLU A 188 -5.74 -9.31 1.70
CA GLU A 188 -4.67 -8.33 1.91
C GLU A 188 -4.33 -7.52 0.64
N LEU A 189 -4.63 -8.07 -0.53
CA LEU A 189 -4.21 -7.53 -1.82
C LEU A 189 -5.21 -7.88 -2.91
N THR A 190 -5.46 -6.93 -3.81
CA THR A 190 -6.16 -7.18 -5.07
C THR A 190 -5.18 -7.09 -6.23
N LEU A 191 -5.16 -8.14 -7.04
CA LEU A 191 -4.34 -8.23 -8.24
C LEU A 191 -5.18 -7.97 -9.48
N PHE A 192 -4.65 -7.14 -10.36
CA PHE A 192 -5.28 -6.77 -11.62
C PHE A 192 -4.34 -7.07 -12.76
N ILE A 193 -4.72 -7.99 -13.64
CA ILE A 193 -4.12 -8.11 -14.95
C ILE A 193 -5.04 -7.43 -15.94
N LYS A 194 -4.52 -6.51 -16.74
CA LYS A 194 -5.29 -5.83 -17.78
C LYS A 194 -4.52 -5.86 -19.08
N MET A 195 -5.17 -6.31 -20.14
CA MET A 195 -4.68 -6.26 -21.51
C MET A 195 -5.62 -5.40 -22.35
N THR A 196 -5.07 -4.49 -23.15
CA THR A 196 -5.87 -3.53 -23.93
C THR A 196 -5.17 -3.20 -25.24
N GLY A 197 -5.92 -3.11 -26.33
CA GLY A 197 -5.39 -2.84 -27.67
C GLY A 197 -6.48 -2.93 -28.74
N PRO A 198 -6.13 -2.76 -30.03
CA PRO A 198 -7.05 -3.02 -31.13
C PRO A 198 -7.62 -4.44 -31.03
N LYS A 199 -8.92 -4.58 -31.31
CA LYS A 199 -9.67 -5.82 -31.09
C LYS A 199 -9.04 -7.02 -31.80
N ALA A 200 -8.68 -6.87 -33.08
CA ALA A 200 -8.04 -7.93 -33.85
C ALA A 200 -6.71 -8.38 -33.22
N LEU A 201 -5.87 -7.43 -32.80
CA LEU A 201 -4.61 -7.71 -32.13
C LEU A 201 -4.82 -8.45 -30.80
N ILE A 202 -5.86 -8.08 -30.04
CA ILE A 202 -6.21 -8.75 -28.78
C ILE A 202 -6.73 -10.17 -29.02
N GLU A 203 -7.51 -10.40 -30.07
CA GLU A 203 -7.98 -11.73 -30.47
C GLU A 203 -6.82 -12.65 -30.82
N GLU A 204 -5.84 -12.16 -31.58
CA GLU A 204 -4.62 -12.90 -31.92
C GLU A 204 -3.76 -13.22 -30.69
N ASN A 205 -3.78 -12.36 -29.66
CA ASN A 205 -2.98 -12.51 -28.45
C ASN A 205 -3.75 -13.14 -27.26
N ALA A 206 -5.02 -13.52 -27.42
CA ALA A 206 -5.83 -14.03 -26.32
C ALA A 206 -5.25 -15.31 -25.69
N ALA A 207 -4.74 -16.24 -26.51
CA ALA A 207 -4.09 -17.46 -26.00
C ALA A 207 -2.77 -17.15 -25.27
N LYS A 208 -2.02 -16.15 -25.74
CA LYS A 208 -0.77 -15.69 -25.10
C LYS A 208 -1.04 -15.02 -23.76
N PHE A 209 -2.14 -14.26 -23.66
CA PHE A 209 -2.61 -13.69 -22.40
C PHE A 209 -2.93 -14.79 -21.38
N ASP A 210 -3.64 -15.82 -21.78
CA ASP A 210 -3.97 -16.94 -20.89
C ASP A 210 -2.72 -17.70 -20.45
N ALA A 211 -1.78 -17.96 -21.36
CA ALA A 211 -0.49 -18.57 -21.04
C ALA A 211 0.34 -17.71 -20.07
N PHE A 212 0.38 -16.39 -20.27
CA PHE A 212 1.02 -15.46 -19.35
C PHE A 212 0.41 -15.57 -17.96
N CYS A 213 -0.92 -15.47 -17.84
CA CYS A 213 -1.62 -15.55 -16.56
C CYS A 213 -1.35 -16.87 -15.81
N GLN A 214 -1.19 -17.98 -16.54
CA GLN A 214 -0.85 -19.28 -15.97
C GLN A 214 0.63 -19.40 -15.56
N SER A 215 1.52 -18.63 -16.20
CA SER A 215 2.96 -18.65 -15.91
C SER A 215 3.34 -17.87 -14.66
N VAL A 216 2.52 -16.89 -14.25
CA VAL A 216 2.82 -16.01 -13.11
C VAL A 216 2.76 -16.80 -11.81
N GLN A 217 3.85 -16.78 -11.05
CA GLN A 217 3.99 -17.45 -9.76
C GLN A 217 4.77 -16.58 -8.78
N PHE A 218 4.54 -16.77 -7.49
CA PHE A 218 5.43 -16.21 -6.47
C PHE A 218 6.79 -16.90 -6.51
N ARG A 219 7.86 -16.10 -6.48
CA ARG A 219 9.22 -16.60 -6.31
C ARG A 219 9.29 -17.31 -4.96
N LYS A 220 9.65 -18.60 -4.96
CA LYS A 220 9.93 -19.33 -3.72
C LYS A 220 11.13 -18.67 -3.04
N LYS A 221 10.98 -18.26 -1.77
CA LYS A 221 12.13 -17.85 -0.97
C LYS A 221 13.06 -19.04 -0.84
N ALA A 222 14.37 -18.84 -1.02
CA ALA A 222 15.35 -19.87 -0.73
C ALA A 222 15.24 -20.23 0.75
N GLU A 223 14.94 -21.49 1.06
CA GLU A 223 15.03 -22.02 2.42
C GLU A 223 16.49 -21.91 2.87
N LYS A 224 16.76 -21.08 3.88
CA LYS A 224 18.05 -21.10 4.56
C LYS A 224 18.16 -22.45 5.28
N ILE A 225 18.97 -23.35 4.76
CA ILE A 225 19.38 -24.56 5.49
C ILE A 225 20.16 -24.07 6.72
N PRO A 226 19.70 -24.36 7.96
CA PRO A 226 20.43 -23.97 9.14
C PRO A 226 21.78 -24.70 9.14
N SER A 227 22.87 -23.95 9.14
CA SER A 227 24.21 -24.48 9.43
C SER A 227 24.21 -24.96 10.87
N HIS A 228 24.44 -26.27 11.06
CA HIS A 228 24.67 -26.89 12.36
C HIS A 228 25.93 -26.35 13.05
#